data_AF-A0A371CGG5-F1
#
_entry.id   AF-A0A371CGG5-F1
#
_cell.length_a   1.000
_cell.length_b   1.000
_cell.length_c   1.000
_cell.angle_alpha   90.00
_cell.angle_beta   90.00
_cell.angle_gamma   90.00
#
_symmetry.space_group_name_H-M   'P 1'
#
loop_
_entity.id
_entity.type
_entity.pdbx_description
1 polymer ?
#
loop_
_entity_poly.entity_id
_entity_poly.type
_entity_poly.pdbx_seq_one_letter_code
_entity_poly.pdbx_strand_id
1 'polypeptide(L)'
;MLTSECPQMYLMDFRLRLANVAPKPPGTSRYNASIQRLLITAQIAMDAYEEDVLALVKRQLFTEIADALKDRNHPDHVRAIERKKNWDVWRKSNHCLSYGPDRSTLEQVIRFSSVTVADIGRGLQKSSRGEWSLDQFADEIISQTKLPTARSFRAPIDPAGTFGPVACACIQQARLMLRGSNDRDVLKDFKRALVAVMQTRHVNFIPDTLPNPNGTGAPLRTPSIHAWTTLGATSATPSIAVNRLPTQEARAEAALAQFTRLVVDADPRASWDTVSIKISEFPKYLDRTVLP
;
A
#
# COMPACT_ATOMS: atom_id res chain seq x y z
N MET A 1 18.33 37.34 -3.06
CA MET A 1 17.15 36.46 -3.16
C MET A 1 17.48 35.18 -2.43
N LEU A 2 17.00 35.03 -1.20
CA LEU A 2 17.26 33.88 -0.35
C LEU A 2 16.43 32.70 -0.85
N THR A 3 17.11 31.63 -1.23
CA THR A 3 16.53 30.33 -1.56
C THR A 3 15.77 29.82 -0.34
N SER A 4 14.45 29.67 -0.48
CA SER A 4 13.63 28.89 0.44
C SER A 4 14.07 27.44 0.32
N GLU A 5 15.10 27.05 1.07
CA GLU A 5 15.52 25.66 1.18
C GLU A 5 14.40 24.89 1.91
N CYS A 6 13.81 23.95 1.18
CA CYS A 6 12.64 23.21 1.61
C CYS A 6 12.94 22.47 2.94
N PRO A 7 12.21 22.73 4.04
CA PRO A 7 12.42 22.10 5.34
C PRO A 7 12.44 20.56 5.30
N GLN A 8 11.75 19.96 4.31
CA GLN A 8 11.71 18.52 4.09
C GLN A 8 13.04 17.94 3.60
N MET A 9 13.85 18.71 2.86
CA MET A 9 15.17 18.27 2.38
C MET A 9 16.16 18.15 3.54
N TYR A 10 16.13 19.09 4.48
CA TYR A 10 16.92 19.03 5.72
C TYR A 10 16.53 17.85 6.60
N LEU A 11 15.23 17.58 6.73
CA LEU A 11 14.73 16.45 7.50
C LEU A 11 15.09 15.11 6.85
N MET A 12 15.16 15.07 5.51
CA MET A 12 15.64 13.91 4.75
C MET A 12 17.14 13.68 4.90
N ASP A 13 17.97 14.71 4.70
CA ASP A 13 19.43 14.62 4.90
C ASP A 13 19.74 14.24 6.36
N PHE A 14 18.98 14.76 7.33
CA PHE A 14 19.04 14.33 8.72
C PHE A 14 18.63 12.86 8.92
N ARG A 15 17.52 12.38 8.32
CA ARG A 15 17.10 10.97 8.38
C ARG A 15 18.11 10.02 7.73
N LEU A 16 18.75 10.44 6.62
CA LEU A 16 19.80 9.67 5.93
C LEU A 16 21.13 9.69 6.71
N ARG A 17 21.48 10.82 7.35
CA ARG A 17 22.62 10.89 8.26
C ARG A 17 22.36 10.06 9.53
N LEU A 18 21.15 10.10 10.08
CA LEU A 18 20.72 9.21 11.15
C LEU A 18 20.79 7.75 10.72
N ALA A 19 20.41 7.38 9.49
CA ALA A 19 20.58 6.01 9.02
C ALA A 19 22.04 5.51 9.06
N ASN A 20 23.02 6.42 8.98
CA ASN A 20 24.43 6.09 9.12
C ASN A 20 24.89 5.97 10.59
N VAL A 21 24.12 6.47 11.56
CA VAL A 21 24.48 6.61 12.99
C VAL A 21 23.51 5.85 13.93
N ALA A 22 22.31 5.51 13.47
CA ALA A 22 21.20 5.00 14.27
C ALA A 22 21.46 3.57 14.77
N PRO A 23 20.97 3.23 15.97
CA PRO A 23 21.06 1.88 16.50
C PRO A 23 20.27 0.89 15.63
N LYS A 24 20.76 -0.36 15.60
CA LYS A 24 20.27 -1.46 14.76
C LYS A 24 18.74 -1.61 14.85
N PRO A 25 18.01 -1.68 13.72
CA PRO A 25 16.60 -2.05 13.75
C PRO A 25 16.42 -3.45 14.38
N PRO A 26 15.34 -3.69 15.14
CA PRO A 26 15.04 -5.01 15.69
C PRO A 26 15.03 -6.09 14.60
N GLY A 27 15.68 -7.23 14.83
CA GLY A 27 15.75 -8.35 13.88
C GLY A 27 16.83 -8.26 12.80
N THR A 28 17.61 -7.18 12.72
CA THR A 28 18.64 -7.00 11.67
C THR A 28 20.06 -7.42 12.08
N SER A 29 20.26 -7.93 13.30
CA SER A 29 21.58 -8.27 13.86
C SER A 29 22.37 -9.31 13.07
N ARG A 30 21.70 -10.08 12.21
CA ARG A 30 22.26 -11.14 11.36
C ARG A 30 22.87 -10.63 10.05
N TYR A 31 22.59 -9.38 9.66
CA TYR A 31 23.06 -8.80 8.41
C TYR A 31 24.37 -8.02 8.61
N ASN A 32 25.23 -8.01 7.59
CA ASN A 32 26.42 -7.15 7.60
C ASN A 32 26.02 -5.66 7.60
N ALA A 33 26.93 -4.78 8.02
CA ALA A 33 26.65 -3.35 8.19
C ALA A 33 26.15 -2.66 6.90
N SER A 34 26.62 -3.10 5.73
CA SER A 34 26.20 -2.56 4.43
C SER A 34 24.75 -2.93 4.10
N ILE A 35 24.34 -4.18 4.34
CA ILE A 35 22.95 -4.63 4.13
C ILE A 35 22.02 -3.93 5.14
N GLN A 36 22.44 -3.76 6.39
CA GLN A 36 21.66 -3.01 7.39
C GLN A 36 21.38 -1.58 6.93
N ARG A 37 22.39 -0.90 6.39
CA ARG A 37 22.23 0.47 5.88
C ARG A 37 21.33 0.54 4.65
N LEU A 38 21.39 -0.45 3.75
CA LEU A 38 20.45 -0.55 2.64
C LEU A 38 19.02 -0.76 3.12
N LEU A 39 18.81 -1.61 4.13
CA LEU A 39 17.50 -1.81 4.75
C LEU A 39 16.93 -0.52 5.35
N ILE A 40 17.74 0.24 6.09
CA ILE A 40 17.30 1.53 6.65
C ILE A 40 16.98 2.53 5.51
N THR A 41 17.79 2.55 4.46
CA THR A 41 17.58 3.44 3.32
C THR A 41 16.29 3.08 2.56
N ALA A 42 16.03 1.78 2.37
CA ALA A 42 14.77 1.28 1.83
C ALA A 42 13.58 1.59 2.75
N GLN A 43 13.78 1.54 4.07
CA GLN A 43 12.77 1.90 5.06
C GLN A 43 12.33 3.37 4.92
N ILE A 44 13.29 4.29 4.77
CA ILE A 44 13.00 5.72 4.54
C ILE A 44 12.18 5.93 3.27
N ALA A 45 12.52 5.21 2.18
CA ALA A 45 11.75 5.29 0.94
C ALA A 45 10.30 4.79 1.14
N MET A 46 10.10 3.71 1.89
CA MET A 46 8.77 3.20 2.20
C MET A 46 7.98 4.12 3.14
N ASP A 47 8.62 4.78 4.10
CA ASP A 47 7.97 5.79 4.95
C ASP A 47 7.42 6.94 4.09
N ALA A 48 8.23 7.48 3.19
CA ALA A 48 7.79 8.54 2.27
C ALA A 48 6.67 8.06 1.34
N TYR A 49 6.72 6.80 0.89
CA TYR A 49 5.65 6.21 0.09
C TYR A 49 4.32 6.15 0.86
N GLU A 50 4.34 5.65 2.10
CA GLU A 50 3.14 5.55 2.94
C GLU A 50 2.59 6.94 3.28
N GLU A 51 3.46 7.93 3.56
CA GLU A 51 3.08 9.33 3.77
C GLU A 51 2.35 9.91 2.54
N ASP A 52 2.87 9.67 1.33
CA ASP A 52 2.25 10.11 0.07
C ASP A 52 0.91 9.40 -0.19
N VAL A 53 0.79 8.12 0.16
CA VAL A 53 -0.49 7.39 0.08
C VAL A 53 -1.51 8.00 1.03
N LEU A 54 -1.14 8.31 2.28
CA LEU A 54 -2.02 8.98 3.23
C LEU A 54 -2.47 10.35 2.72
N ALA A 55 -1.55 11.13 2.13
CA ALA A 55 -1.83 12.43 1.55
C ALA A 55 -2.79 12.35 0.36
N LEU A 56 -2.55 11.40 -0.56
CA LEU A 56 -3.43 11.11 -1.69
C LEU A 56 -4.86 10.77 -1.21
N VAL A 57 -4.97 9.81 -0.28
CA VAL A 57 -6.26 9.35 0.23
C VAL A 57 -7.00 10.49 0.91
N LYS A 58 -6.30 11.24 1.77
CA LYS A 58 -6.87 12.42 2.44
C LYS A 58 -7.39 13.42 1.40
N ARG A 59 -6.59 13.78 0.40
CA ARG A 59 -6.99 14.75 -0.61
C ARG A 59 -8.26 14.32 -1.34
N GLN A 60 -8.27 13.13 -1.93
CA GLN A 60 -9.43 12.67 -2.72
C GLN A 60 -10.67 12.47 -1.85
N LEU A 61 -10.52 11.82 -0.69
CA LEU A 61 -11.64 11.56 0.22
C LEU A 61 -12.29 12.87 0.67
N PHE A 62 -11.49 13.82 1.17
CA PHE A 62 -12.03 15.08 1.68
C PHE A 62 -12.56 15.99 0.57
N THR A 63 -12.08 15.85 -0.67
CA THR A 63 -12.73 16.49 -1.82
C THR A 63 -14.12 15.91 -2.07
N GLU A 64 -14.29 14.58 -2.01
CA GLU A 64 -15.59 13.94 -2.27
C GLU A 64 -16.63 14.19 -1.17
N ILE A 65 -16.22 14.19 0.10
CA ILE A 65 -17.16 14.28 1.23
C ILE A 65 -17.36 15.70 1.76
N ALA A 66 -16.67 16.70 1.21
CA ALA A 66 -16.64 18.07 1.74
C ALA A 66 -18.04 18.67 1.92
N ASP A 67 -18.88 18.58 0.90
CA ASP A 67 -20.19 19.22 0.92
C ASP A 67 -21.19 18.44 1.77
N ALA A 68 -21.15 17.11 1.69
CA ALA A 68 -21.94 16.24 2.56
C ALA A 68 -21.60 16.38 4.06
N LEU A 69 -20.36 16.75 4.41
CA LEU A 69 -19.98 17.02 5.80
C LEU A 69 -20.47 18.39 6.31
N LYS A 70 -20.68 19.37 5.43
CA LYS A 70 -21.13 20.72 5.80
C LYS A 70 -22.64 20.78 6.02
N ASP A 71 -23.41 20.03 5.23
CA ASP A 71 -24.87 20.02 5.29
C ASP A 71 -25.39 18.71 5.91
N ARG A 72 -26.09 18.84 7.04
CA ARG A 72 -26.71 17.70 7.75
C ARG A 72 -27.89 17.09 7.00
N ASN A 73 -28.52 17.86 6.11
CA ASN A 73 -29.63 17.41 5.28
C ASN A 73 -29.15 16.80 3.96
N HIS A 74 -27.84 16.81 3.68
CA HIS A 74 -27.29 16.18 2.49
C HIS A 74 -27.59 14.67 2.52
N PRO A 75 -28.07 14.06 1.42
CA PRO A 75 -28.45 12.64 1.40
C PRO A 75 -27.30 11.72 1.83
N ASP A 76 -26.06 12.08 1.49
CA ASP A 76 -24.86 11.31 1.85
C ASP A 76 -24.22 11.69 3.20
N HIS A 77 -24.84 12.54 4.03
CA HIS A 77 -24.23 13.05 5.27
C HIS A 77 -23.77 11.92 6.22
N VAL A 78 -24.64 10.93 6.46
CA VAL A 78 -24.34 9.79 7.32
C VAL A 78 -23.15 8.99 6.77
N ARG A 79 -23.13 8.77 5.45
CA ARG A 79 -22.07 8.04 4.78
C ARG A 79 -20.74 8.79 4.81
N ALA A 80 -20.76 10.11 4.62
CA ALA A 80 -19.60 10.98 4.72
C ALA A 80 -18.95 10.92 6.12
N ILE A 81 -19.75 10.93 7.19
CA ILE A 81 -19.28 10.74 8.57
C ILE A 81 -18.62 9.38 8.74
N GLU A 82 -19.25 8.32 8.23
CA GLU A 82 -18.72 6.97 8.32
C GLU A 82 -17.38 6.83 7.58
N ARG A 83 -17.29 7.32 6.34
CA ARG A 83 -16.05 7.30 5.54
C ARG A 83 -14.93 8.07 6.26
N LYS A 84 -15.23 9.25 6.82
CA LYS A 84 -14.28 10.03 7.63
C LYS A 84 -13.79 9.26 8.86
N LYS A 85 -14.71 8.62 9.60
CA LYS A 85 -14.37 7.81 10.79
C LYS A 85 -13.42 6.68 10.42
N ASN A 86 -13.70 5.95 9.33
CA ASN A 86 -12.85 4.84 8.90
C ASN A 86 -11.46 5.33 8.46
N TRP A 87 -11.37 6.47 7.76
CA TRP A 87 -10.09 7.12 7.47
C TRP A 87 -9.32 7.50 8.74
N ASP A 88 -9.99 8.04 9.75
CA ASP A 88 -9.37 8.46 11.01
C ASP A 88 -8.78 7.29 11.81
N VAL A 89 -9.39 6.11 11.72
CA VAL A 89 -8.85 4.87 12.30
C VAL A 89 -7.70 4.36 11.44
N TRP A 90 -7.91 4.24 10.12
CA TRP A 90 -6.92 3.69 9.20
C TRP A 90 -5.60 4.48 9.19
N ARG A 91 -5.65 5.81 9.17
CA ARG A 91 -4.44 6.67 9.14
C ARG A 91 -3.56 6.56 10.39
N LYS A 92 -4.11 6.02 11.49
CA LYS A 92 -3.40 5.82 12.77
C LYS A 92 -2.86 4.40 12.91
N SER A 93 -3.12 3.52 11.94
CA SER A 93 -2.55 2.18 11.93
C SER A 93 -1.03 2.25 11.75
N ASN A 94 -0.30 1.34 12.41
CA ASN A 94 1.16 1.28 12.31
C ASN A 94 1.63 0.93 10.88
N HIS A 95 0.82 0.17 10.13
CA HIS A 95 1.09 -0.26 8.76
C HIS A 95 -0.19 -0.14 7.91
N CYS A 96 -0.38 1.02 7.29
CA CYS A 96 -1.61 1.37 6.58
C CYS A 96 -1.84 0.58 5.28
N LEU A 97 -0.79 -0.08 4.77
CA LEU A 97 -0.82 -0.92 3.57
C LEU A 97 -0.88 -2.42 3.88
N SER A 98 -1.05 -2.78 5.15
CA SER A 98 -1.21 -4.17 5.59
C SER A 98 -2.68 -4.56 5.72
N TYR A 99 -2.98 -5.87 5.75
CA TYR A 99 -4.31 -6.32 6.14
C TYR A 99 -4.69 -5.91 7.57
N GLY A 100 -3.70 -5.75 8.45
CA GLY A 100 -3.87 -5.45 9.87
C GLY A 100 -4.32 -6.65 10.70
N PRO A 101 -4.30 -6.53 12.04
CA PRO A 101 -4.85 -7.54 12.94
C PRO A 101 -6.32 -7.81 12.60
N ASP A 102 -6.68 -9.09 12.53
CA ASP A 102 -8.03 -9.55 12.17
C ASP A 102 -8.59 -8.99 10.86
N ARG A 103 -7.72 -8.49 9.96
CA ARG A 103 -8.07 -7.85 8.67
C ARG A 103 -8.67 -6.45 8.80
N SER A 104 -8.55 -5.85 9.99
CA SER A 104 -9.15 -4.54 10.30
C SER A 104 -8.72 -3.43 9.35
N THR A 105 -7.43 -3.31 9.02
CA THR A 105 -6.94 -2.26 8.12
C THR A 105 -7.56 -2.38 6.73
N LEU A 106 -7.65 -3.60 6.18
CA LEU A 106 -8.30 -3.86 4.89
C LEU A 106 -9.79 -3.44 4.91
N GLU A 107 -10.51 -3.80 5.96
CA GLU A 107 -11.92 -3.40 6.12
C GLU A 107 -12.08 -1.89 6.18
N GLN A 108 -11.21 -1.18 6.90
CA GLN A 108 -11.24 0.29 6.94
C GLN A 108 -11.04 0.89 5.54
N VAL A 109 -10.09 0.36 4.76
CA VAL A 109 -9.84 0.80 3.37
C VAL A 109 -11.06 0.61 2.51
N ILE A 110 -11.67 -0.58 2.53
CA ILE A 110 -12.90 -0.85 1.76
C ILE A 110 -14.01 0.12 2.18
N ARG A 111 -14.16 0.39 3.47
CA ARG A 111 -15.21 1.27 3.99
C ARG A 111 -15.03 2.73 3.60
N PHE A 112 -13.83 3.32 3.66
CA PHE A 112 -13.68 4.72 3.24
C PHE A 112 -13.59 4.89 1.71
N SER A 113 -13.15 3.86 0.98
CA SER A 113 -13.07 3.88 -0.49
C SER A 113 -14.41 3.62 -1.17
N SER A 114 -15.34 2.93 -0.52
CA SER A 114 -16.66 2.65 -1.08
C SER A 114 -17.58 3.88 -1.04
N VAL A 115 -18.17 4.24 -2.18
CA VAL A 115 -19.15 5.34 -2.25
C VAL A 115 -20.46 4.91 -1.58
N THR A 116 -21.00 3.75 -1.98
CA THR A 116 -22.27 3.24 -1.45
C THR A 116 -22.08 2.05 -0.50
N VAL A 117 -23.11 1.70 0.27
CA VAL A 117 -23.14 0.49 1.11
C VAL A 117 -23.05 -0.78 0.25
N ALA A 118 -23.64 -0.77 -0.95
CA ALA A 118 -23.55 -1.90 -1.87
C ALA A 118 -22.10 -2.17 -2.31
N ASP A 119 -21.29 -1.11 -2.46
CA ASP A 119 -19.90 -1.23 -2.89
C ASP A 119 -19.00 -1.85 -1.79
N ILE A 120 -19.34 -1.67 -0.51
CA ILE A 120 -18.60 -2.30 0.60
C ILE A 120 -18.55 -3.82 0.42
N GLY A 121 -19.69 -4.44 0.07
CA GLY A 121 -19.78 -5.87 -0.15
C GLY A 121 -19.01 -6.37 -1.39
N ARG A 122 -18.63 -5.48 -2.31
CA ARG A 122 -17.79 -5.82 -3.47
C ARG A 122 -16.30 -5.86 -3.14
N GLY A 123 -15.90 -5.36 -1.97
CA GLY A 123 -14.51 -5.29 -1.55
C GLY A 123 -13.72 -4.20 -2.27
N LEU A 124 -12.40 -4.40 -2.39
CA LEU A 124 -11.55 -3.49 -3.16
C LEU A 124 -11.87 -3.63 -4.65
N GLN A 125 -12.15 -2.53 -5.35
CA GLN A 125 -12.37 -2.59 -6.79
C GLN A 125 -11.08 -2.97 -7.51
N LYS A 126 -11.20 -3.85 -8.51
CA LYS A 126 -10.06 -4.32 -9.30
C LYS A 126 -9.38 -3.14 -10.00
N SER A 127 -8.07 -3.02 -9.77
CA SER A 127 -7.23 -2.08 -10.51
C SER A 127 -7.10 -2.49 -11.98
N SER A 128 -6.57 -1.57 -12.77
CA SER A 128 -6.20 -1.83 -14.17
C SER A 128 -5.06 -2.86 -14.35
N ARG A 129 -4.32 -3.21 -13.29
CA ARG A 129 -3.06 -3.97 -13.37
C ARG A 129 -3.17 -5.43 -12.97
N GLY A 130 -4.29 -5.86 -12.39
CA GLY A 130 -4.44 -7.21 -11.86
C GLY A 130 -3.57 -7.42 -10.62
N GLU A 131 -3.02 -8.62 -10.46
CA GLU A 131 -2.24 -9.03 -9.27
C GLU A 131 -0.74 -8.79 -9.48
N TRP A 132 -0.08 -8.25 -8.46
CA TRP A 132 1.35 -7.95 -8.48
C TRP A 132 2.12 -8.68 -7.38
N SER A 133 3.33 -9.13 -7.69
CA SER A 133 4.30 -9.55 -6.67
C SER A 133 4.97 -8.33 -6.00
N LEU A 134 5.54 -8.52 -4.81
CA LEU A 134 6.37 -7.49 -4.17
C LEU A 134 7.57 -7.10 -5.05
N ASP A 135 8.17 -8.06 -5.75
CA ASP A 135 9.27 -7.79 -6.67
C ASP A 135 8.87 -6.87 -7.81
N GLN A 136 7.69 -7.09 -8.42
CA GLN A 136 7.16 -6.22 -9.47
C GLN A 136 6.85 -4.82 -8.93
N PHE A 137 6.31 -4.74 -7.71
CA PHE A 137 6.06 -3.45 -7.08
C PHE A 137 7.36 -2.70 -6.74
N ALA A 138 8.40 -3.39 -6.26
CA ALA A 138 9.71 -2.80 -6.02
C ALA A 138 10.38 -2.32 -7.33
N ASP A 139 10.24 -3.07 -8.43
CA ASP A 139 10.67 -2.63 -9.76
C ASP A 139 9.94 -1.36 -10.20
N GLU A 140 8.63 -1.29 -9.96
CA GLU A 140 7.82 -0.11 -10.26
C GLU A 140 8.32 1.10 -9.45
N ILE A 141 8.57 0.96 -8.15
CA ILE A 141 9.14 2.02 -7.30
C ILE A 141 10.45 2.54 -7.89
N ILE A 142 11.38 1.64 -8.23
CA ILE A 142 12.68 2.01 -8.82
C ILE A 142 12.49 2.64 -10.21
N SER A 143 11.47 2.24 -10.96
CA SER A 143 11.19 2.85 -12.26
C SER A 143 10.69 4.29 -12.14
N GLN A 144 9.94 4.62 -11.08
CA GLN A 144 9.39 5.95 -10.81
C GLN A 144 10.48 6.96 -10.42
N THR A 145 11.67 6.50 -10.00
CA THR A 145 12.81 7.38 -9.72
C THR A 145 13.65 7.71 -10.96
N LYS A 146 13.33 7.12 -12.12
CA LYS A 146 14.06 7.42 -13.37
C LYS A 146 13.49 8.69 -14.00
N LEU A 147 14.35 9.44 -14.70
CA LEU A 147 13.93 10.63 -15.44
C LEU A 147 12.73 10.30 -16.33
N PRO A 148 11.70 11.17 -16.37
CA PRO A 148 10.50 10.88 -17.14
C PRO A 148 10.83 10.82 -18.63
N THR A 149 10.71 9.65 -19.24
CA THR A 149 10.73 9.50 -20.71
C THR A 149 9.29 9.50 -21.23
N ALA A 150 9.07 9.76 -22.52
CA ALA A 150 7.75 9.69 -23.14
C ALA A 150 7.01 8.35 -22.90
N ARG A 151 7.75 7.27 -22.60
CA ARG A 151 7.23 5.94 -22.25
C ARG A 151 7.21 5.65 -20.74
N SER A 152 8.00 6.33 -19.91
CA SER A 152 8.14 6.06 -18.46
C SER A 152 7.52 7.13 -17.54
N PHE A 153 6.75 8.06 -18.10
CA PHE A 153 6.04 9.10 -17.34
C PHE A 153 4.82 8.51 -16.63
N ARG A 154 5.03 7.63 -15.63
CA ARG A 154 3.96 7.37 -14.65
C ARG A 154 4.07 8.43 -13.57
N ALA A 155 2.95 9.10 -13.31
CA ALA A 155 2.92 10.13 -12.29
C ALA A 155 3.28 9.49 -10.93
N PRO A 156 4.05 10.19 -10.09
CA PRO A 156 4.18 9.80 -8.69
C PRO A 156 2.79 9.66 -8.07
N ILE A 157 2.69 8.81 -7.05
CA ILE A 157 1.41 8.51 -6.38
C ILE A 157 0.70 9.78 -5.93
N ASP A 158 1.48 10.71 -5.41
CA ASP A 158 1.09 12.09 -5.26
C ASP A 158 2.03 13.01 -6.06
N PRO A 159 1.53 13.78 -7.05
CA PRO A 159 2.29 14.82 -7.74
C PRO A 159 2.92 15.86 -6.82
N ALA A 160 2.32 16.12 -5.65
CA ALA A 160 2.85 17.00 -4.62
C ALA A 160 3.60 16.23 -3.51
N GLY A 161 3.78 14.93 -3.70
CA GLY A 161 4.36 14.03 -2.74
C GLY A 161 5.88 14.10 -2.63
N THR A 162 6.40 13.54 -1.56
CA THR A 162 7.84 13.52 -1.24
C THR A 162 8.53 12.23 -1.66
N PHE A 163 7.77 11.18 -1.99
CA PHE A 163 8.30 9.86 -2.29
C PHE A 163 9.30 9.87 -3.45
N GLY A 164 8.97 10.54 -4.56
CA GLY A 164 9.84 10.57 -5.75
C GLY A 164 11.25 11.09 -5.43
N PRO A 165 11.38 12.32 -4.91
CA PRO A 165 12.66 12.85 -4.46
C PRO A 165 13.37 11.99 -3.41
N VAL A 166 12.64 11.46 -2.41
CA VAL A 166 13.22 10.62 -1.35
C VAL A 166 13.76 9.31 -1.90
N ALA A 167 13.01 8.63 -2.77
CA ALA A 167 13.43 7.38 -3.39
C ALA A 167 14.66 7.59 -4.29
N CYS A 168 14.71 8.70 -5.04
CA CYS A 168 15.91 9.11 -5.79
C CYS A 168 17.14 9.26 -4.89
N ALA A 169 16.99 9.97 -3.76
CA ALA A 169 18.08 10.17 -2.81
C ALA A 169 18.51 8.87 -2.13
N CYS A 170 17.56 7.99 -1.81
CA CYS A 170 17.82 6.66 -1.26
C CYS A 170 18.65 5.79 -2.21
N ILE A 171 18.32 5.81 -3.51
CA ILE A 171 19.11 5.10 -4.54
C ILE A 171 20.50 5.72 -4.68
N GLN A 172 20.62 7.05 -4.67
CA GLN A 172 21.92 7.72 -4.67
C GLN A 172 22.75 7.33 -3.45
N GLN A 173 22.15 7.26 -2.26
CA GLN A 173 22.83 6.82 -1.05
C GLN A 173 23.26 5.35 -1.15
N ALA A 174 22.42 4.47 -1.72
CA ALA A 174 22.79 3.08 -1.98
C ALA A 174 24.03 2.98 -2.90
N ARG A 175 24.12 3.80 -3.95
CA ARG A 175 25.30 3.90 -4.82
C ARG A 175 26.55 4.35 -4.07
N LEU A 176 26.41 5.29 -3.13
CA LEU A 176 27.52 5.75 -2.30
C LEU A 176 27.98 4.68 -1.29
N MET A 177 27.06 3.86 -0.78
CA MET A 177 27.37 2.78 0.17
C MET A 177 28.04 1.58 -0.51
N LEU A 178 27.62 1.27 -1.74
CA LEU A 178 28.12 0.13 -2.54
C LEU A 178 29.17 0.57 -3.57
N ARG A 179 29.94 1.62 -3.28
CA ARG A 179 31.01 2.13 -4.15
C ARG A 179 31.91 1.00 -4.62
N GLY A 180 32.11 0.91 -5.93
CA GLY A 180 32.87 -0.17 -6.59
C GLY A 180 32.00 -1.26 -7.22
N SER A 181 30.71 -1.30 -6.92
CA SER A 181 29.73 -2.13 -7.64
C SER A 181 29.24 -1.41 -8.90
N ASN A 182 28.84 -2.15 -9.93
CA ASN A 182 28.16 -1.56 -11.07
C ASN A 182 26.72 -1.13 -10.69
N ASP A 183 26.12 -0.20 -11.44
CA ASP A 183 24.79 0.35 -11.12
C ASP A 183 23.69 -0.71 -11.08
N ARG A 184 23.81 -1.76 -11.92
CA ARG A 184 22.83 -2.85 -11.98
C ARG A 184 22.80 -3.64 -10.67
N ASP A 185 23.96 -3.93 -10.10
CA ASP A 185 24.07 -4.66 -8.83
C ASP A 185 23.57 -3.81 -7.66
N VAL A 186 23.85 -2.50 -7.67
CA VAL A 186 23.30 -1.56 -6.66
C VAL A 186 21.77 -1.56 -6.67
N LEU A 187 21.16 -1.43 -7.85
CA LEU A 187 19.70 -1.44 -7.97
C LEU A 187 19.09 -2.78 -7.57
N LYS A 188 19.78 -3.89 -7.89
CA LYS A 188 19.36 -5.23 -7.48
C LYS A 188 19.38 -5.41 -5.96
N ASP A 189 20.42 -4.94 -5.28
CA ASP A 189 20.52 -5.05 -3.83
C ASP A 189 19.60 -4.06 -3.11
N PHE A 190 19.39 -2.86 -3.67
CA PHE A 190 18.37 -1.94 -3.18
C PHE A 190 16.95 -2.49 -3.34
N LYS A 191 16.64 -3.13 -4.49
CA LYS A 191 15.36 -3.82 -4.70
C LYS A 191 15.13 -4.89 -3.64
N ARG A 192 16.14 -5.73 -3.36
CA ARG A 192 16.06 -6.77 -2.32
C ARG A 192 15.79 -6.17 -0.95
N ALA A 193 16.44 -5.05 -0.62
CA ALA A 193 16.19 -4.34 0.62
C ALA A 193 14.76 -3.78 0.69
N LEU A 194 14.25 -3.21 -0.40
CA LEU A 194 12.85 -2.77 -0.51
C LEU A 194 11.86 -3.91 -0.28
N VAL A 195 12.05 -5.05 -0.95
CA VAL A 195 11.18 -6.22 -0.78
C VAL A 195 11.22 -6.72 0.67
N ALA A 196 12.40 -6.79 1.29
CA ALA A 196 12.52 -7.20 2.69
C ALA A 196 11.81 -6.24 3.66
N VAL A 197 11.90 -4.93 3.43
CA VAL A 197 11.16 -3.92 4.21
C VAL A 197 9.65 -4.07 4.00
N MET A 198 9.19 -4.24 2.76
CA MET A 198 7.77 -4.45 2.45
C MET A 198 7.22 -5.71 3.13
N GLN A 199 8.00 -6.80 3.17
CA GLN A 199 7.63 -8.01 3.90
C GLN A 199 7.53 -7.76 5.40
N THR A 200 8.51 -7.07 5.99
CA THR A 200 8.55 -6.76 7.43
C THR A 200 7.38 -5.86 7.84
N ARG A 201 6.95 -4.96 6.95
CA ARG A 201 5.79 -4.08 7.15
C ARG A 201 4.45 -4.71 6.75
N HIS A 202 4.47 -5.96 6.29
CA HIS A 202 3.31 -6.65 5.74
C HIS A 202 2.57 -5.82 4.68
N VAL A 203 3.27 -5.27 3.69
CA VAL A 203 2.63 -4.56 2.58
C VAL A 203 1.85 -5.57 1.72
N ASN A 204 0.53 -5.47 1.76
CA ASN A 204 -0.41 -6.39 1.11
C ASN A 204 -1.22 -5.74 -0.01
N PHE A 205 -1.39 -4.42 -0.01
CA PHE A 205 -2.11 -3.73 -1.07
C PHE A 205 -1.62 -2.29 -1.25
N ILE A 206 -1.83 -1.73 -2.44
CA ILE A 206 -1.41 -0.37 -2.79
C ILE A 206 -2.52 0.36 -3.58
N PRO A 207 -2.63 1.69 -3.48
CA PRO A 207 -3.50 2.45 -4.37
C PRO A 207 -3.05 2.29 -5.82
N ASP A 208 -4.00 2.20 -6.73
CA ASP A 208 -3.73 2.08 -8.16
C ASP A 208 -4.72 2.89 -8.97
N THR A 209 -4.69 2.72 -10.29
CA THR A 209 -5.53 3.45 -11.22
C THR A 209 -6.77 2.65 -11.57
N LEU A 210 -7.89 3.37 -11.71
CA LEU A 210 -9.12 2.80 -12.25
C LEU A 210 -8.87 2.29 -13.67
N PRO A 211 -9.52 1.18 -14.07
CA PRO A 211 -9.50 0.73 -15.46
C PRO A 211 -10.02 1.84 -16.39
N ASN A 212 -9.47 1.91 -17.60
CA ASN A 212 -9.92 2.87 -18.59
C ASN A 212 -11.41 2.60 -18.90
N PRO A 213 -12.33 3.56 -18.67
CA PRO A 213 -13.77 3.34 -18.84
C PRO A 213 -14.16 2.93 -20.27
N ASN A 214 -13.34 3.26 -21.27
CA ASN A 214 -13.59 2.94 -22.67
C ASN A 214 -12.94 1.63 -23.13
N GLY A 215 -12.19 0.93 -22.28
CA GLY A 215 -11.48 -0.32 -22.60
C GLY A 215 -10.32 -0.20 -23.60
N THR A 216 -10.31 0.84 -24.43
CA THR A 216 -9.26 1.15 -25.42
C THR A 216 -8.51 2.43 -25.04
N GLY A 217 -7.18 2.37 -24.98
CA GLY A 217 -6.31 3.54 -24.75
C GLY A 217 -5.40 3.38 -23.53
N ALA A 218 -4.49 4.33 -23.35
CA ALA A 218 -3.55 4.31 -22.22
C ALA A 218 -4.33 4.29 -20.88
N PRO A 219 -3.93 3.47 -19.89
CA PRO A 219 -4.56 3.46 -18.58
C PRO A 219 -4.48 4.85 -17.95
N LEU A 220 -5.49 5.19 -17.14
CA LEU A 220 -5.44 6.38 -16.29
C LEU A 220 -4.13 6.35 -15.50
N ARG A 221 -3.41 7.48 -15.48
CA ARG A 221 -2.08 7.55 -14.86
C ARG A 221 -2.12 7.99 -13.40
N THR A 222 -3.25 8.52 -12.95
CA THR A 222 -3.45 9.04 -11.59
C THR A 222 -4.09 7.97 -10.71
N PRO A 223 -3.46 7.59 -9.59
CA PRO A 223 -4.09 6.67 -8.64
C PRO A 223 -5.40 7.24 -8.09
N SER A 224 -6.33 6.34 -7.76
CA SER A 224 -7.63 6.68 -7.20
C SER A 224 -7.85 5.98 -5.86
N ILE A 225 -8.53 6.62 -4.93
CA ILE A 225 -8.93 5.99 -3.66
C ILE A 225 -9.91 4.84 -3.84
N HIS A 226 -10.51 4.69 -5.03
CA HIS A 226 -11.45 3.62 -5.33
C HIS A 226 -10.76 2.39 -5.94
N ALA A 227 -9.51 2.50 -6.42
CA ALA A 227 -8.79 1.42 -7.08
C ALA A 227 -7.59 1.00 -6.24
N TRP A 228 -7.52 -0.29 -5.93
CA TRP A 228 -6.43 -0.86 -5.14
C TRP A 228 -5.94 -2.16 -5.77
N THR A 229 -4.63 -2.35 -5.75
CA THR A 229 -3.98 -3.58 -6.20
C THR A 229 -3.55 -4.39 -5.00
N THR A 230 -4.03 -5.62 -4.91
CA THR A 230 -3.53 -6.61 -3.93
C THR A 230 -2.19 -7.15 -4.41
N LEU A 231 -1.22 -7.17 -3.50
CA LEU A 231 0.09 -7.77 -3.71
C LEU A 231 0.04 -9.22 -3.22
N GLY A 232 0.62 -10.15 -3.98
CA GLY A 232 0.83 -11.55 -3.54
C GLY A 232 -0.38 -12.49 -3.50
N ALA A 233 -1.61 -12.04 -3.78
CA ALA A 233 -2.78 -12.91 -3.84
C ALA A 233 -2.90 -13.62 -5.20
N THR A 234 -3.41 -14.86 -5.19
CA THR A 234 -3.75 -15.65 -6.39
C THR A 234 -5.24 -15.50 -6.72
N SER A 235 -5.52 -15.42 -8.02
CA SER A 235 -6.75 -15.02 -8.73
C SER A 235 -8.09 -15.68 -8.34
N ALA A 236 -8.47 -15.67 -7.06
CA ALA A 236 -9.82 -16.02 -6.64
C ALA A 236 -10.66 -14.73 -6.55
N THR A 237 -11.46 -14.44 -7.58
CA THR A 237 -12.56 -13.48 -7.41
C THR A 237 -13.61 -14.15 -6.53
N PRO A 238 -13.94 -13.62 -5.34
CA PRO A 238 -14.95 -14.25 -4.50
C PRO A 238 -16.28 -14.37 -5.23
N SER A 239 -16.81 -15.60 -5.35
CA SER A 239 -18.24 -15.79 -5.64
C SER A 239 -18.99 -15.64 -4.31
N ILE A 240 -19.58 -14.47 -4.11
CA ILE A 240 -20.26 -14.09 -2.86
C ILE A 240 -21.71 -14.58 -2.93
N ALA A 241 -22.05 -15.65 -2.21
CA ALA A 241 -23.40 -16.16 -2.09
C ALA A 241 -24.11 -15.56 -0.86
N VAL A 242 -24.42 -14.26 -0.87
CA VAL A 242 -24.94 -13.53 0.30
C VAL A 242 -26.46 -13.24 0.23
N ASN A 243 -27.19 -13.98 -0.61
CA ASN A 243 -28.60 -13.69 -0.93
C ASN A 243 -29.62 -14.00 0.19
N ARG A 244 -29.20 -14.43 1.39
CA ARG A 244 -30.13 -14.89 2.46
C ARG A 244 -30.35 -13.91 3.60
N LEU A 245 -29.69 -12.74 3.62
CA LEU A 245 -29.83 -11.76 4.72
C LEU A 245 -30.89 -10.69 4.42
N PRO A 246 -31.64 -10.22 5.43
CA PRO A 246 -32.83 -9.39 5.23
C PRO A 246 -32.49 -7.98 4.73
N THR A 247 -31.50 -7.32 5.31
CA THR A 247 -31.14 -5.92 4.98
C THR A 247 -29.93 -5.82 4.05
N GLN A 248 -29.84 -4.72 3.31
CA GLN A 248 -28.71 -4.45 2.42
C GLN A 248 -27.40 -4.30 3.19
N GLU A 249 -27.46 -3.69 4.37
CA GLU A 249 -26.33 -3.52 5.29
C GLU A 249 -25.84 -4.88 5.76
N ALA A 250 -26.73 -5.76 6.24
CA ALA A 250 -26.34 -7.09 6.69
C ALA A 250 -25.71 -7.92 5.55
N ARG A 251 -26.24 -7.78 4.33
CA ARG A 251 -25.63 -8.38 3.14
C ARG A 251 -24.26 -7.81 2.85
N ALA A 252 -24.08 -6.49 2.88
CA ALA A 252 -22.80 -5.85 2.65
C ALA A 252 -21.75 -6.25 3.68
N GLU A 253 -22.13 -6.34 4.96
CA GLU A 253 -21.26 -6.76 6.06
C GLU A 253 -20.83 -8.23 5.93
N ALA A 254 -21.76 -9.14 5.65
CA ALA A 254 -21.42 -10.54 5.43
C ALA A 254 -20.54 -10.74 4.19
N ALA A 255 -20.84 -10.00 3.11
CA ALA A 255 -20.03 -10.00 1.89
C ALA A 255 -18.62 -9.46 2.14
N LEU A 256 -18.49 -8.37 2.92
CA LEU A 256 -17.20 -7.81 3.32
C LEU A 256 -16.39 -8.83 4.14
N ALA A 257 -16.98 -9.40 5.19
CA ALA A 257 -16.30 -10.38 6.04
C ALA A 257 -15.86 -11.63 5.25
N GLN A 258 -16.67 -12.07 4.29
CA GLN A 258 -16.32 -13.16 3.39
C GLN A 258 -15.20 -12.76 2.43
N PHE A 259 -15.28 -11.56 1.83
CA PHE A 259 -14.27 -11.04 0.91
C PHE A 259 -12.91 -10.91 1.60
N THR A 260 -12.85 -10.25 2.76
CA THR A 260 -11.59 -10.03 3.48
C THR A 260 -10.99 -11.35 3.95
N ARG A 261 -11.83 -12.31 4.38
CA ARG A 261 -11.39 -13.69 4.66
C ARG A 261 -10.72 -14.32 3.44
N LEU A 262 -11.40 -14.33 2.29
CA LEU A 262 -10.91 -15.01 1.10
C LEU A 262 -9.61 -14.40 0.58
N VAL A 263 -9.48 -13.07 0.60
CA VAL A 263 -8.26 -12.38 0.16
C VAL A 263 -7.07 -12.73 1.06
N VAL A 264 -7.27 -12.75 2.38
CA VAL A 264 -6.22 -13.09 3.36
C VAL A 264 -5.89 -14.59 3.36
N ASP A 265 -6.90 -15.44 3.18
CA ASP A 265 -6.74 -16.89 3.04
C ASP A 265 -6.02 -17.27 1.73
N ALA A 266 -6.06 -16.40 0.71
CA ALA A 266 -5.39 -16.61 -0.57
C ALA A 266 -3.95 -16.04 -0.64
N ASP A 267 -3.58 -15.07 0.21
CA ASP A 267 -2.20 -14.52 0.23
C ASP A 267 -1.31 -15.38 1.14
N PRO A 268 -0.30 -16.11 0.60
CA PRO A 268 0.59 -16.97 1.39
C PRO A 268 1.45 -16.19 2.39
N ARG A 269 1.52 -14.86 2.27
CA ARG A 269 2.28 -13.97 3.17
C ARG A 269 1.42 -13.41 4.29
N ALA A 270 0.11 -13.64 4.28
CA ALA A 270 -0.75 -13.16 5.35
C ALA A 270 -0.58 -14.02 6.60
N SER A 271 -0.70 -13.38 7.77
CA SER A 271 -0.79 -14.09 9.05
C SER A 271 -1.98 -15.05 9.03
N TRP A 272 -1.82 -16.22 9.66
CA TRP A 272 -2.82 -17.29 9.69
C TRP A 272 -2.88 -17.89 11.09
N ASP A 273 -4.04 -18.41 11.47
CA ASP A 273 -4.27 -19.01 12.79
C ASP A 273 -4.28 -20.54 12.69
N THR A 274 -3.64 -21.21 13.65
CA THR A 274 -3.58 -22.68 13.76
C THR A 274 -4.75 -23.28 14.54
N VAL A 275 -5.50 -22.48 15.29
CA VAL A 275 -6.48 -22.96 16.28
C VAL A 275 -7.69 -23.67 15.65
N SER A 276 -7.94 -23.51 14.34
CA SER A 276 -9.14 -24.07 13.68
C SER A 276 -8.90 -24.64 12.28
N ILE A 277 -7.74 -25.25 12.03
CA ILE A 277 -7.43 -25.84 10.73
C ILE A 277 -7.99 -27.25 10.63
N LYS A 278 -8.86 -27.48 9.64
CA LYS A 278 -9.31 -28.84 9.30
C LYS A 278 -8.21 -29.59 8.55
N ILE A 279 -8.11 -30.90 8.72
CA ILE A 279 -7.17 -31.76 7.97
C ILE A 279 -7.34 -31.57 6.44
N SER A 280 -8.57 -31.37 5.97
CA SER A 280 -8.87 -31.10 4.55
C SER A 280 -8.31 -29.77 4.04
N GLU A 281 -7.98 -28.83 4.93
CA GLU A 281 -7.47 -27.51 4.60
C GLU A 281 -5.94 -27.45 4.71
N PHE A 282 -5.30 -28.49 5.23
CA PHE A 282 -3.83 -28.58 5.39
C PHE A 282 -3.04 -28.20 4.13
N PRO A 283 -3.43 -28.64 2.91
CA PRO A 283 -2.71 -28.24 1.69
C PRO A 283 -2.65 -26.72 1.47
N LYS A 284 -3.64 -25.95 1.95
CA LYS A 284 -3.67 -24.48 1.80
C LYS A 284 -2.63 -23.77 2.66
N TYR A 285 -2.12 -24.44 3.69
CA TYR A 285 -1.16 -23.87 4.64
C TYR A 285 0.28 -24.32 4.36
N LEU A 286 0.49 -25.31 3.48
CA LEU A 286 1.83 -25.80 3.14
C LEU A 286 2.67 -24.74 2.40
N ASP A 287 2.03 -23.88 1.60
CA ASP A 287 2.69 -22.85 0.81
C ASP A 287 2.79 -21.50 1.55
N ARG A 288 2.41 -21.45 2.83
CA ARG A 288 2.48 -20.23 3.66
C ARG A 288 3.94 -19.89 3.95
N THR A 289 4.32 -18.65 3.67
CA THR A 289 5.70 -18.16 3.86
C THR A 289 5.91 -17.44 5.19
N VAL A 290 4.84 -17.24 5.96
CA VAL A 290 4.85 -16.58 7.28
C VAL A 290 4.37 -17.61 8.31
N LEU A 291 4.96 -17.60 9.50
CA LEU A 291 4.54 -18.48 10.60
C LEU A 291 3.23 -17.98 11.22
N PRO A 292 2.47 -18.87 11.90
CA PRO A 292 1.26 -18.48 12.62
C PRO A 292 1.53 -17.43 13.71
#